data_AF-A0AAP4UZK2-F1
#
_entry.id   AF-A0AAP4UZK2-F1
#
_cell.length_a   1.000
_cell.length_b   1.000
_cell.length_c   1.000
_cell.angle_alpha   90.00
_cell.angle_beta   90.00
_cell.angle_gamma   90.00
#
_symmetry.space_group_name_H-M   'P 1'
#
loop_
_entity.id
_entity.type
_entity.pdbx_description
1 polymer ?
#
loop_
_entity_poly.entity_id
_entity_poly.type
_entity_poly.pdbx_seq_one_letter_code
_entity_poly.pdbx_strand_id
1 'polypeptide(L)'
;MSKSDLEIRPIYHFTRRRIEVHISISFVAYSIYKELERLLYLYNAPFSVKKAREIIHNIYQIEVTLPDSGVKQKVLLQMDEEQQFLVNIIQNEISKSFG
;
A
#
# COMPACT_ATOMS: atom_id res chain seq x y z
N MET A 1 -5.67 11.50 17.78
CA MET A 1 -6.05 11.13 16.40
C MET A 1 -4.82 11.28 15.51
N SER A 2 -4.25 10.18 15.00
CA SER A 2 -3.14 10.25 14.06
C SER A 2 -3.67 10.61 12.66
N LYS A 3 -2.86 11.22 11.79
CA LYS A 3 -3.23 11.46 10.37
C LYS A 3 -3.37 10.17 9.55
N SER A 4 -2.99 9.04 10.13
CA SER A 4 -2.76 7.76 9.44
C SER A 4 -3.89 6.75 9.61
N ASP A 5 -4.91 7.08 10.40
CA ASP A 5 -6.07 6.22 10.61
C ASP A 5 -7.17 6.56 9.61
N LEU A 6 -7.62 5.52 8.90
CA LEU A 6 -8.68 5.59 7.89
C LEU A 6 -10.05 5.63 8.57
N GLU A 7 -10.29 6.69 9.35
CA GLU A 7 -11.59 6.95 9.96
C GLU A 7 -12.34 8.01 9.15
N ILE A 8 -13.67 7.87 9.06
CA ILE A 8 -14.53 8.92 8.50
C ILE A 8 -14.43 10.12 9.45
N ARG A 9 -13.65 11.13 9.05
CA ARG A 9 -13.52 12.36 9.82
C ARG A 9 -14.77 13.19 9.62
N PRO A 10 -15.38 13.73 10.69
CA PRO A 10 -16.49 14.66 10.53
C PRO A 10 -16.00 15.88 9.72
N ILE A 11 -16.69 16.19 8.62
CA ILE A 11 -16.29 17.24 7.69
C ILE A 11 -16.81 18.59 8.22
N TYR A 12 -16.05 19.23 9.12
CA TYR A 12 -16.35 20.58 9.60
C TYR A 12 -15.84 21.68 8.65
N HIS A 13 -16.06 21.53 7.33
CA HIS A 13 -15.57 22.46 6.30
C HIS A 13 -16.69 22.86 5.33
N PHE A 14 -16.91 24.16 5.20
CA PHE A 14 -18.11 24.75 4.57
C PHE A 14 -18.01 24.97 3.05
N THR A 15 -16.91 24.58 2.39
CA THR A 15 -16.76 24.76 0.94
C THR A 15 -16.95 23.44 0.21
N ARG A 16 -17.85 23.45 -0.79
CA ARG A 16 -18.19 22.29 -1.63
C ARG A 16 -16.94 21.54 -2.14
N ARG A 17 -15.93 22.29 -2.62
CA ARG A 17 -14.66 21.72 -3.12
C ARG A 17 -13.92 20.88 -2.08
N ARG A 18 -13.91 21.29 -0.80
CA ARG A 18 -13.21 20.55 0.27
C ARG A 18 -13.95 19.28 0.69
N ILE A 19 -15.28 19.31 0.64
CA ILE A 19 -16.14 18.14 0.87
C ILE A 19 -15.89 17.11 -0.23
N GLU A 20 -15.95 17.53 -1.49
CA GLU A 20 -15.71 16.67 -2.65
C GLU A 20 -14.33 15.99 -2.58
N VAL A 21 -13.27 16.76 -2.34
CA VAL A 21 -11.91 16.23 -2.21
C VAL A 21 -11.79 15.23 -1.05
N HIS A 22 -12.40 15.52 0.11
CA HIS A 22 -12.34 14.62 1.25
C HIS A 22 -13.04 13.29 0.95
N ILE A 23 -14.23 13.33 0.35
CA ILE A 23 -14.98 12.13 -0.04
C ILE A 23 -14.18 11.31 -1.06
N SER A 24 -13.62 11.96 -2.10
CA SER A 24 -12.83 11.26 -3.12
C SER A 24 -11.60 10.57 -2.54
N ILE A 25 -10.81 11.27 -1.70
CA ILE A 25 -9.61 10.69 -1.09
C ILE A 25 -9.98 9.54 -0.13
N SER A 26 -10.99 9.74 0.72
CA SER A 26 -11.46 8.71 1.66
C SER A 26 -12.00 7.48 0.93
N PHE A 27 -12.73 7.68 -0.18
CA PHE A 27 -13.22 6.59 -1.02
C PHE A 27 -12.07 5.77 -1.62
N VAL A 28 -11.09 6.41 -2.27
CA VAL A 28 -9.95 5.69 -2.86
C VAL A 28 -9.16 4.94 -1.79
N ALA A 29 -8.89 5.57 -0.66
CA ALA A 29 -8.15 4.92 0.43
C ALA A 29 -8.91 3.72 1.01
N TYR A 30 -10.25 3.81 1.13
CA TYR A 30 -11.08 2.68 1.55
C TYR A 30 -11.15 1.57 0.50
N SER A 31 -11.24 1.92 -0.79
CA SER A 31 -11.19 0.94 -1.88
C SER A 31 -9.89 0.15 -1.85
N ILE A 32 -8.73 0.81 -1.69
CA ILE A 32 -7.43 0.12 -1.58
C ILE A 32 -7.39 -0.79 -0.36
N TYR A 33 -7.88 -0.32 0.80
CA TYR A 33 -7.93 -1.13 2.02
C TYR A 33 -8.79 -2.40 1.84
N LYS A 34 -9.99 -2.25 1.26
CA LYS A 34 -10.92 -3.36 1.01
C LYS A 34 -10.41 -4.31 -0.06
N GLU A 35 -9.70 -3.81 -1.06
CA GLU A 35 -9.08 -4.65 -2.07
C GLU A 35 -7.96 -5.50 -1.46
N LEU A 36 -7.11 -4.91 -0.62
CA LEU A 36 -6.10 -5.68 0.12
C LEU A 36 -6.75 -6.77 0.98
N GLU A 37 -7.85 -6.46 1.67
CA GLU A 37 -8.61 -7.47 2.43
C GLU A 37 -9.14 -8.61 1.55
N ARG A 38 -9.72 -8.28 0.39
CA ARG A 38 -10.21 -9.26 -0.59
C ARG A 38 -9.08 -10.17 -1.06
N LEU A 39 -7.90 -9.63 -1.35
CA LEU A 39 -6.75 -10.39 -1.80
C LEU A 39 -6.20 -11.33 -0.72
N LEU A 40 -6.08 -10.84 0.51
CA LEU A 40 -5.65 -11.69 1.63
C LEU A 40 -6.60 -12.87 1.83
N TYR A 41 -7.91 -12.64 1.71
CA TYR A 41 -8.91 -13.70 1.78
C TYR A 41 -8.79 -14.70 0.61
N LEU A 42 -8.69 -14.21 -0.62
CA LEU A 42 -8.63 -15.04 -1.83
C LEU A 42 -7.41 -15.98 -1.83
N TYR A 43 -6.28 -15.51 -1.29
CA TYR A 43 -5.03 -16.26 -1.22
C TYR A 43 -4.84 -17.00 0.11
N ASN A 44 -5.87 -17.07 0.97
CA ASN A 44 -5.83 -17.69 2.29
C ASN A 44 -4.62 -17.22 3.14
N ALA A 45 -4.32 -15.92 3.09
CA ALA A 45 -3.22 -15.36 3.84
C ALA A 45 -3.49 -15.45 5.35
N PRO A 46 -2.48 -15.81 6.18
CA PRO A 46 -2.64 -15.93 7.63
C PRO A 46 -2.67 -14.57 8.36
N PHE A 47 -2.64 -13.45 7.63
CA PHE A 47 -2.46 -12.11 8.18
C PHE A 47 -3.76 -11.29 8.13
N SER A 48 -3.98 -10.46 9.14
CA SER A 48 -4.96 -9.38 9.06
C SER A 48 -4.47 -8.26 8.14
N VAL A 49 -5.38 -7.44 7.62
CA VAL A 49 -5.03 -6.26 6.79
C VAL A 49 -4.07 -5.32 7.53
N LYS A 50 -4.24 -5.16 8.85
CA LYS A 50 -3.36 -4.33 9.69
C LYS A 50 -1.94 -4.90 9.73
N LYS A 51 -1.80 -6.22 9.94
CA LYS A 51 -0.51 -6.90 9.94
C LYS A 51 0.14 -6.85 8.56
N ALA A 52 -0.62 -7.05 7.48
CA ALA A 52 -0.13 -6.89 6.11
C ALA A 52 0.41 -5.47 5.86
N ARG A 53 -0.28 -4.43 6.34
CA ARG A 53 0.20 -3.04 6.26
C ARG A 53 1.54 -2.84 6.99
N GLU A 54 1.70 -3.43 8.16
CA GLU A 54 2.96 -3.36 8.93
C GLU A 54 4.11 -4.06 8.19
N ILE A 55 3.85 -5.25 7.64
CA ILE A 55 4.84 -6.00 6.83
C ILE A 55 5.28 -5.16 5.62
N ILE A 56 4.32 -4.60 4.88
CA ILE A 56 4.58 -3.75 3.71
C ILE A 56 5.38 -2.49 4.10
N HIS A 57 5.06 -1.87 5.23
CA HIS A 57 5.77 -0.67 5.70
C HIS A 57 7.26 -0.93 5.98
N ASN A 58 7.62 -2.17 6.31
CA ASN A 58 8.98 -2.59 6.59
C ASN A 58 9.74 -3.10 5.34
N ILE A 59 9.16 -2.97 4.14
CA ILE A 59 9.88 -3.25 2.90
C ILE A 59 10.75 -2.04 2.57
N TYR A 60 12.07 -2.22 2.66
CA TYR A 60 13.03 -1.14 2.47
C TYR A 60 13.73 -1.24 1.12
N GLN A 61 14.05 -0.07 0.56
CA GLN A 61 14.85 0.08 -0.64
C GLN A 61 15.97 1.07 -0.34
N ILE A 62 17.19 0.75 -0.76
CA ILE A 62 18.33 1.67 -0.72
C ILE A 62 18.54 2.29 -2.10
N GLU A 63 18.90 3.57 -2.12
CA GLU A 63 19.31 4.28 -3.33
C GLU A 63 20.81 4.54 -3.24
N VAL A 64 21.57 3.87 -4.11
CA VAL A 64 23.03 3.97 -4.17
C VAL A 64 23.43 4.72 -5.42
N THR A 65 24.42 5.61 -5.29
CA THR A 65 25.03 6.25 -6.46
C THR A 65 26.30 5.49 -6.80
N LEU A 66 26.35 4.91 -8.00
CA LEU A 66 27.52 4.15 -8.45
C LEU A 66 28.72 5.11 -8.61
N PRO A 67 29.87 4.82 -7.99
CA PRO A 67 31.02 5.72 -7.97
C PRO A 67 31.58 5.98 -9.37
N ASP A 68 31.51 4.99 -10.27
CA ASP A 68 32.13 5.08 -11.60
C ASP A 68 31.24 5.77 -12.65
N SER A 69 29.91 5.66 -12.53
CA SER A 69 28.97 6.14 -13.55
C SER A 69 28.10 7.32 -13.10
N GLY A 70 28.09 7.64 -11.80
CA GLY A 70 27.18 8.65 -11.23
C GLY A 70 25.69 8.26 -11.31
N VAL A 71 25.38 7.05 -11.78
CA VAL A 71 24.01 6.58 -11.94
C VAL A 71 23.44 6.21 -10.58
N LYS A 72 22.23 6.70 -10.30
CA LYS A 72 21.47 6.32 -9.11
C LYS A 72 20.78 4.98 -9.39
N GLN A 73 21.17 3.97 -8.63
CA GLN A 73 20.54 2.66 -8.65
C GLN A 73 19.71 2.45 -7.39
N LYS A 74 18.53 1.88 -7.59
CA LYS A 74 17.62 1.49 -6.52
C LYS A 74 17.75 0.00 -6.29
N VAL A 75 18.09 -0.42 -5.08
CA VAL A 75 18.24 -1.83 -4.70
C VAL A 75 17.24 -2.11 -3.59
N LEU A 76 16.33 -3.06 -3.82
CA LEU A 76 15.44 -3.57 -2.77
C LEU A 76 16.27 -4.41 -1.79
N LEU A 77 16.05 -4.20 -0.50
CA LEU A 77 16.66 -5.08 0.51
C LEU A 77 16.00 -6.45 0.44
N GLN A 78 16.74 -7.47 0.90
CA GLN A 78 16.24 -8.83 0.93
C GLN A 78 14.97 -8.89 1.77
N MET A 79 13.89 -9.37 1.13
CA MET A 79 12.60 -9.53 1.77
C MET A 79 12.59 -10.80 2.63
N ASP A 80 11.89 -10.76 3.75
CA ASP A 80 11.54 -11.97 4.50
C ASP A 80 10.40 -12.75 3.81
N GLU A 81 10.09 -13.94 4.34
CA GLU A 81 9.08 -14.83 3.76
C GLU A 81 7.67 -14.19 3.75
N GLU A 82 7.31 -13.43 4.80
CA GLU A 82 6.00 -12.77 4.89
C GLU A 82 5.89 -11.63 3.86
N GLN A 83 6.95 -10.84 3.71
CA GLN A 83 7.06 -9.76 2.73
C GLN A 83 6.97 -10.30 1.31
N GLN A 84 7.73 -11.36 1.00
CA GLN A 84 7.75 -11.95 -0.32
C GLN A 84 6.40 -12.58 -0.68
N PHE A 85 5.74 -13.22 0.27
CA PHE A 85 4.39 -13.75 0.09
C PHE A 85 3.38 -12.65 -0.30
N LEU A 86 3.37 -11.51 0.40
CA LEU A 86 2.48 -10.40 0.08
C LEU A 86 2.78 -9.79 -1.30
N VAL A 87 4.05 -9.63 -1.67
CA VAL A 87 4.44 -9.11 -2.99
C VAL A 87 3.99 -10.07 -4.09
N ASN A 88 4.14 -11.37 -3.90
CA ASN A 88 3.73 -12.39 -4.87
C ASN A 88 2.21 -12.38 -5.10
N ILE A 89 1.39 -12.21 -4.04
CA ILE A 89 -0.07 -12.07 -4.18
C ILE A 89 -0.39 -10.91 -5.14
N ILE A 90 0.21 -9.74 -4.91
CA ILE A 90 -0.05 -8.54 -5.70
C ILE A 90 0.42 -8.74 -7.15
N GLN A 91 1.62 -9.28 -7.37
CA GLN A 91 2.15 -9.53 -8.71
C GLN A 91 1.27 -10.51 -9.51
N ASN A 92 0.75 -11.55 -8.86
CA ASN A 92 -0.14 -12.51 -9.49
C ASN A 92 -1.46 -11.86 -9.92
N GLU A 93 -2.04 -11.01 -9.10
CA GLU A 93 -3.30 -10.32 -9.43
C GLU A 93 -3.12 -9.27 -10.54
N ILE A 94 -2.00 -8.53 -10.52
CA ILE A 94 -1.63 -7.63 -11.62
C ILE A 94 -1.50 -8.44 -12.92
N SER A 95 -0.78 -9.56 -12.88
CA SER A 95 -0.56 -10.40 -14.07
C SER A 95 -1.87 -10.96 -14.64
N LYS A 96 -2.84 -11.35 -13.80
CA LYS A 96 -4.18 -11.78 -14.24
C LYS A 96 -5.04 -10.65 -14.80
N SER A 97 -4.86 -9.43 -14.31
CA SER A 97 -5.69 -8.29 -14.70
C SER A 97 -5.26 -7.66 -16.03
N PHE A 98 -4.01 -7.87 -16.43
CA PHE A 98 -3.42 -7.28 -17.64
C PHE A 98 -2.92 -8.31 -18.67
N GLY A 99 -3.15 -9.61 -18.43
CA GLY A 99 -2.89 -10.70 -19.39
C GLY A 99 -4.17 -11.21 -20.00
#